data_AF-A0A920HN30-F1
#
_entry.id   AF-A0A920HN30-F1
#
_cell.length_a   1.000
_cell.length_b   1.000
_cell.length_c   1.000
_cell.angle_alpha   90.00
_cell.angle_beta   90.00
_cell.angle_gamma   90.00
#
_symmetry.space_group_name_H-M   'P 1'
#
loop_
_entity.id
_entity.type
_entity.pdbx_description
1 polymer ?
#
loop_
_entity_poly.entity_id
_entity_poly.type
_entity_poly.pdbx_seq_one_letter_code
_entity_poly.pdbx_strand_id
1 'polypeptide(L)'
;MQRPSSVNPVEIPLLQKKRRDLILGRMLSRKFIDRDQFNLAKEVVVTGESFGPKITIEAEYIAEKIRAEIINRFGLKAYEEGMNVYTTIDSNMQTNAIKALRENLYKYDQKYGWRRTGFQRF
;
A
#
# COMPACT_ATOMS: atom_id res chain seq x y z
N MET A 1 16.59 12.21 -17.14
CA MET A 1 15.51 12.10 -16.13
C MET A 1 15.14 10.63 -16.01
N GLN A 2 15.25 10.05 -14.82
CA GLN A 2 15.19 8.60 -14.62
C GLN A 2 13.79 8.21 -14.13
N ARG A 3 13.15 7.28 -14.84
CA ARG A 3 11.78 6.76 -14.60
C ARG A 3 11.61 6.29 -13.14
N PRO A 4 10.77 6.96 -12.32
CA PRO A 4 10.61 6.65 -10.89
C PRO A 4 9.97 5.29 -10.63
N SER A 5 9.04 4.85 -11.48
CA SER A 5 8.33 3.58 -11.34
C SER A 5 9.23 2.35 -11.45
N SER A 6 10.21 2.38 -12.36
CA SER A 6 11.09 1.22 -12.66
C SER A 6 12.16 0.90 -11.60
N VAL A 7 12.18 1.61 -10.47
CA VAL A 7 13.13 1.37 -9.36
C VAL A 7 12.45 1.54 -8.00
N ASN A 8 11.17 1.21 -7.90
CA ASN A 8 10.53 1.15 -6.60
C ASN A 8 11.23 0.07 -5.72
N PRO A 9 11.82 0.44 -4.56
CA PRO A 9 12.48 -0.51 -3.67
C PRO A 9 11.52 -1.50 -3.00
N VAL A 10 10.22 -1.21 -3.06
CA VAL A 10 9.16 -2.12 -2.60
C VAL A 10 8.85 -3.20 -3.64
N GLU A 11 8.92 -2.89 -4.94
CA GLU A 11 8.52 -3.84 -6.01
C GLU A 11 9.68 -4.69 -6.54
N ILE A 12 10.92 -4.15 -6.66
CA ILE A 12 12.03 -4.88 -7.29
C ILE A 12 13.39 -4.62 -6.60
N PRO A 13 13.72 -5.34 -5.52
CA PRO A 13 14.95 -5.13 -4.74
C PRO A 13 16.26 -5.28 -5.54
N LEU A 14 16.30 -6.21 -6.50
CA LEU A 14 17.49 -6.51 -7.32
C LEU A 14 17.89 -5.36 -8.26
N LEU A 15 16.91 -4.66 -8.86
CA LEU A 15 17.17 -3.53 -9.77
C LEU A 15 17.62 -2.29 -9.02
N GLN A 16 17.12 -2.11 -7.80
CA GLN A 16 17.53 -1.05 -6.87
C GLN A 16 19.00 -1.19 -6.45
N LYS A 17 19.44 -2.40 -6.09
CA LYS A 17 20.87 -2.65 -5.78
C LYS A 17 21.79 -2.25 -6.93
N LYS A 18 21.46 -2.66 -8.17
CA LYS A 18 22.24 -2.29 -9.36
C LYS A 18 22.31 -0.77 -9.57
N ARG A 19 21.19 -0.07 -9.37
CA ARG A 19 21.14 1.40 -9.52
C ARG A 19 21.93 2.11 -8.43
N ARG A 20 21.79 1.68 -7.17
CA ARG A 20 22.58 2.21 -6.04
C ARG A 20 24.07 2.03 -6.29
N ASP A 21 24.50 0.83 -6.67
CA ASP A 21 25.91 0.53 -6.92
C ASP A 21 26.48 1.36 -8.10
N LEU A 22 25.68 1.62 -9.13
CA LEU A 22 26.04 2.54 -10.23
C LEU A 22 26.25 3.98 -9.72
N ILE A 23 25.38 4.47 -8.85
CA ILE A 23 25.47 5.82 -8.27
C ILE A 23 26.69 5.91 -7.34
N LEU A 24 26.90 4.93 -6.47
CA LEU A 24 28.07 4.85 -5.58
C LEU A 24 29.38 4.83 -6.40
N GLY A 25 29.43 4.09 -7.51
CA GLY A 25 30.59 4.10 -8.40
C GLY A 25 30.86 5.47 -9.03
N ARG A 26 29.80 6.19 -9.41
CA ARG A 26 29.92 7.58 -9.90
C ARG A 26 30.37 8.55 -8.81
N MET A 27 29.88 8.39 -7.58
CA MET A 27 30.29 9.20 -6.43
C MET A 27 31.79 9.01 -6.11
N LEU A 28 32.26 7.76 -6.11
CA LEU A 28 33.68 7.44 -5.92
C LEU A 28 34.54 8.05 -7.03
N SER A 29 34.12 7.91 -8.30
CA SER A 29 34.86 8.47 -9.45
C SER A 29 35.00 9.99 -9.42
N ARG A 30 34.01 10.67 -8.81
CA ARG A 30 33.97 12.14 -8.66
C ARG A 30 34.49 12.61 -7.30
N LYS A 31 35.05 11.72 -6.49
CA LYS A 31 35.61 12.00 -5.16
C LYS A 31 34.59 12.59 -4.15
N PHE A 32 33.30 12.29 -4.32
CA PHE A 32 32.28 12.63 -3.32
C PHE A 32 32.31 11.71 -2.10
N ILE A 33 32.86 10.49 -2.28
CA ILE A 33 33.07 9.50 -1.23
C ILE A 33 34.46 8.88 -1.41
N ASP A 34 35.04 8.41 -0.31
CA ASP A 34 36.26 7.60 -0.35
C ASP A 34 35.94 6.11 -0.59
N ARG A 35 36.99 5.30 -0.70
CA ARG A 35 36.84 3.87 -1.02
C ARG A 35 36.27 3.06 0.14
N ASP A 36 36.48 3.50 1.37
CA ASP A 36 35.97 2.82 2.56
C ASP A 36 34.47 3.09 2.70
N GLN A 37 34.05 4.33 2.49
CA GLN A 37 32.64 4.74 2.38
C GLN A 37 31.92 4.02 1.24
N PHE A 38 32.58 3.82 0.09
CA PHE A 38 32.02 3.04 -1.01
C PHE A 38 31.77 1.57 -0.61
N ASN A 39 32.74 0.93 0.04
CA ASN A 39 32.61 -0.47 0.46
C ASN A 39 31.51 -0.63 1.52
N LEU A 40 31.52 0.24 2.55
CA LEU A 40 30.50 0.26 3.60
C LEU A 40 29.09 0.47 3.03
N ALA A 41 28.91 1.46 2.15
CA ALA A 41 27.60 1.75 1.56
C ALA A 41 27.08 0.63 0.64
N LYS A 42 27.96 -0.18 0.06
CA LYS A 42 27.60 -1.30 -0.79
C LYS A 42 27.10 -2.51 0.01
N GLU A 43 27.59 -2.69 1.23
CA GLU A 43 27.20 -3.78 2.14
C GLU A 43 25.84 -3.57 2.80
N VAL A 44 25.37 -2.32 2.90
CA VAL A 44 24.03 -2.02 3.44
C VAL A 44 22.95 -2.72 2.63
N VAL A 45 22.02 -3.43 3.29
CA VAL A 45 20.86 -4.00 2.62
C VAL A 45 19.86 -2.88 2.33
N VAL A 46 19.37 -2.80 1.08
CA VAL A 46 18.32 -1.84 0.72
C VAL A 46 17.01 -2.34 1.31
N THR A 47 16.64 -1.85 2.50
CA THR A 47 15.31 -2.03 3.07
C THR A 47 14.38 -0.98 2.46
N GLY A 48 13.64 -1.38 1.43
CA GLY A 48 12.58 -0.56 0.86
C GLY A 48 11.39 -0.51 1.83
N GLU A 49 11.48 0.30 2.88
CA GLU A 49 10.30 0.55 3.71
C GLU A 49 9.35 1.48 2.96
N SER A 50 8.12 1.03 2.76
CA SER A 50 7.06 1.87 2.22
C SER A 50 6.67 2.90 3.28
N PHE A 51 7.06 4.15 3.07
CA PHE A 51 6.56 5.30 3.83
C PHE A 51 5.16 5.65 3.31
N GLY A 52 4.18 4.82 3.66
CA GLY A 52 2.76 5.04 3.38
C GLY A 52 1.94 5.04 4.66
N PRO A 53 0.70 5.58 4.62
CA PRO A 53 -0.22 5.45 5.74
C PRO A 53 -0.41 3.96 6.07
N LYS A 54 -0.08 3.57 7.30
CA LYS A 54 -0.31 2.19 7.77
C LYS A 54 -1.81 1.97 7.92
N ILE A 55 -2.38 1.19 7.00
CA ILE A 55 -3.78 0.78 7.09
C ILE A 55 -3.90 -0.14 8.30
N THR A 56 -4.52 0.36 9.37
CA THR A 56 -4.60 -0.36 10.66
C THR A 56 -5.90 -1.16 10.79
N ILE A 57 -6.90 -0.91 9.94
CA ILE A 57 -8.22 -1.55 9.99
C ILE A 57 -8.73 -1.92 8.60
N GLU A 58 -9.50 -3.01 8.52
CA GLU A 58 -10.22 -3.43 7.31
C GLU A 58 -11.42 -2.49 7.12
N ALA A 59 -11.23 -1.39 6.40
CA ALA A 59 -12.23 -0.35 6.23
C ALA A 59 -12.43 0.06 4.78
N GLU A 60 -12.13 -0.81 3.81
CA GLU A 60 -12.18 -0.50 2.38
C GLU A 60 -13.50 0.18 1.95
N TYR A 61 -14.63 -0.37 2.38
CA TYR A 61 -15.95 0.20 2.07
C TYR A 61 -16.12 1.62 2.60
N ILE A 62 -15.72 1.84 3.85
CA ILE A 62 -15.86 3.12 4.53
C ILE A 62 -14.85 4.13 3.96
N ALA A 63 -13.62 3.71 3.69
CA ALA A 63 -12.60 4.53 3.06
C ALA A 63 -13.08 5.03 1.68
N GLU A 64 -13.71 4.16 0.90
CA GLU A 64 -14.28 4.53 -0.40
C GLU A 64 -15.47 5.49 -0.26
N LYS A 65 -16.34 5.26 0.73
CA LYS A 65 -17.43 6.20 1.05
C LYS A 65 -16.90 7.58 1.43
N ILE A 66 -15.87 7.64 2.28
CA ILE A 66 -15.22 8.90 2.69
C ILE A 66 -14.58 9.57 1.47
N ARG A 67 -13.87 8.82 0.64
CA ARG A 67 -13.24 9.32 -0.59
C ARG A 67 -14.29 9.96 -1.51
N ALA A 68 -15.40 9.26 -1.77
CA ALA A 68 -16.49 9.77 -2.59
C ALA A 68 -17.11 11.05 -2.00
N GLU A 69 -17.33 11.08 -0.68
CA GLU A 69 -17.90 12.23 0.01
C GLU A 69 -16.98 13.46 -0.03
N ILE A 70 -15.68 13.27 0.17
CA ILE A 70 -14.68 14.34 0.11
C ILE A 70 -14.60 14.93 -1.30
N ILE A 71 -14.61 14.07 -2.33
CA ILE A 71 -14.65 14.54 -3.73
C ILE A 71 -15.94 15.31 -4.02
N ASN A 72 -17.07 14.84 -3.49
CA ASN A 72 -18.35 15.50 -3.69
C ASN A 72 -18.35 16.92 -3.06
N ARG A 73 -17.70 17.10 -1.91
CA ARG A 73 -17.64 18.39 -1.21
C ARG A 73 -16.58 19.35 -1.73
N PHE A 74 -15.40 18.84 -2.06
CA PHE A 74 -14.20 19.65 -2.35
C PHE A 74 -13.69 19.51 -3.80
N GLY A 75 -14.33 18.64 -4.60
CA GLY A 75 -13.90 18.33 -5.96
C GLY A 75 -12.59 17.54 -6.01
N LEU A 76 -12.02 17.42 -7.20
CA LEU A 76 -10.78 16.65 -7.42
C LEU A 76 -9.54 17.27 -6.77
N LYS A 77 -9.57 18.57 -6.43
CA LYS A 77 -8.49 19.25 -5.71
C LYS A 77 -8.18 18.62 -4.36
N ALA A 78 -9.14 17.90 -3.77
CA ALA A 78 -8.94 17.11 -2.57
C ALA A 78 -7.76 16.13 -2.64
N TYR A 79 -7.41 15.65 -3.84
CA TYR A 79 -6.27 14.77 -4.05
C TYR A 79 -4.91 15.47 -4.06
N GLU A 80 -4.90 16.77 -4.33
CA GLU A 80 -3.68 17.56 -4.52
C GLU A 80 -3.26 18.26 -3.22
N GLU A 81 -4.23 18.53 -2.32
CA GLU A 81 -4.03 19.33 -1.11
C GLU A 81 -3.50 18.53 0.09
N GLY A 82 -3.36 17.20 -0.02
CA GLY A 82 -2.79 16.36 1.05
C GLY A 82 -3.60 16.36 2.36
N MET A 83 -4.93 16.45 2.26
CA MET A 83 -5.81 16.60 3.42
C MET A 83 -5.79 15.39 4.37
N ASN A 84 -5.80 15.67 5.67
CA ASN A 84 -6.04 14.66 6.70
C ASN A 84 -7.54 14.63 7.06
N VAL A 85 -8.19 13.50 6.81
CA VAL A 85 -9.64 13.33 7.05
C VAL A 85 -9.85 12.53 8.33
N TYR A 86 -10.42 13.17 9.35
CA TYR A 86 -10.82 12.54 10.61
C TYR A 86 -12.32 12.26 10.58
N THR A 87 -12.71 11.04 10.92
CA THR A 87 -14.12 10.61 10.93
C THR A 87 -14.57 10.21 12.32
N THR A 88 -15.88 10.17 12.54
CA THR A 88 -16.50 9.75 13.80
C THR A 88 -16.61 8.23 13.92
N ILE A 89 -15.93 7.46 13.06
CA ILE A 89 -16.08 6.01 12.97
C ILE A 89 -15.15 5.36 13.99
N ASP A 90 -15.74 4.63 14.92
CA ASP A 90 -14.99 3.86 15.90
C ASP A 90 -14.42 2.58 15.26
N SER A 91 -13.12 2.38 15.39
CA SER A 91 -12.40 1.26 14.78
C SER A 91 -12.80 -0.11 15.36
N ASN A 92 -13.08 -0.17 16.65
CA ASN A 92 -13.49 -1.40 17.33
C ASN A 92 -14.91 -1.79 16.91
N MET A 93 -15.82 -0.81 16.87
CA MET A 93 -17.19 -1.02 16.39
C MET A 93 -17.20 -1.47 14.93
N GLN A 94 -16.39 -0.85 14.07
CA GLN A 94 -16.30 -1.23 12.66
C GLN A 94 -15.81 -2.66 12.48
N THR A 95 -14.78 -3.05 13.22
CA THR A 95 -14.23 -4.41 13.18
C THR A 95 -15.27 -5.43 13.62
N ASN A 96 -15.99 -5.14 14.71
CA ASN A 96 -17.06 -6.00 15.22
C ASN A 96 -18.25 -6.08 14.25
N ALA A 97 -18.61 -4.98 13.58
CA ALA A 97 -19.68 -4.95 12.59
C ALA A 97 -19.35 -5.84 11.38
N ILE A 98 -18.13 -5.76 10.85
CA ILE A 98 -17.67 -6.62 9.74
C ILE A 98 -17.70 -8.09 10.16
N LYS A 99 -17.20 -8.39 11.37
CA LYS A 99 -17.22 -9.75 11.91
C LYS A 99 -18.65 -10.29 12.03
N ALA A 100 -19.56 -9.53 12.63
CA ALA A 100 -20.96 -9.91 12.79
C ALA A 100 -21.66 -10.11 11.44
N LEU A 101 -21.39 -9.23 10.46
CA LEU A 101 -21.93 -9.36 9.10
C LEU A 101 -21.49 -10.67 8.45
N ARG A 102 -20.19 -10.96 8.47
CA ARG A 102 -19.62 -12.19 7.90
C ARG A 102 -20.17 -13.44 8.59
N GLU A 103 -20.24 -13.43 9.91
CA GLU A 103 -20.79 -14.55 10.68
C GLU A 103 -22.26 -14.80 10.35
N ASN A 104 -23.08 -13.76 10.23
CA ASN A 104 -24.49 -13.91 9.90
C ASN A 104 -24.69 -14.38 8.45
N LEU A 105 -23.90 -13.87 7.50
CA LEU A 105 -23.92 -14.35 6.12
C LEU A 105 -23.51 -15.83 6.03
N TYR A 106 -22.50 -16.24 6.79
CA TYR A 106 -22.06 -17.62 6.86
C TYR A 106 -23.13 -18.54 7.48
N LYS A 107 -23.75 -18.13 8.60
CA LYS A 107 -24.85 -18.86 9.23
C LYS A 107 -26.05 -18.98 8.30
N TYR A 108 -26.37 -17.92 7.56
CA TYR A 108 -27.41 -17.94 6.55
C TYR A 108 -27.07 -18.95 5.46
N ASP A 109 -25.88 -18.86 4.85
CA ASP A 109 -25.46 -19.77 3.78
C ASP A 109 -25.46 -21.24 4.23
N GLN A 110 -24.97 -21.53 5.44
CA GLN A 110 -25.03 -22.87 6.03
C GLN A 110 -26.48 -23.39 6.16
N LYS A 111 -27.41 -22.54 6.58
CA LYS A 111 -28.82 -22.92 6.78
C LYS A 111 -29.54 -23.27 5.48
N TYR A 112 -29.21 -22.59 4.39
CA TYR A 112 -29.82 -22.82 3.08
C TYR A 112 -29.08 -23.86 2.22
N GLY A 113 -27.99 -24.43 2.75
CA GLY A 113 -27.29 -25.56 2.17
C GLY A 113 -26.27 -25.17 1.11
N TRP A 114 -25.40 -26.13 0.79
CA TRP A 114 -24.30 -25.95 -0.16
C TRP A 114 -24.82 -25.66 -1.57
N ARG A 115 -24.44 -24.51 -2.13
CA ARG A 115 -24.64 -24.23 -3.55
C ARG A 115 -23.68 -25.11 -4.34
N ARG A 116 -24.16 -26.22 -4.91
CA ARG A 116 -23.37 -27.04 -5.83
C ARG A 116 -22.84 -26.12 -6.93
N THR A 117 -21.52 -26.13 -7.14
CA THR A 117 -20.89 -25.45 -8.28
C THR A 117 -21.39 -26.12 -9.56
N GLY A 118 -22.38 -25.50 -10.20
CA GLY A 118 -23.10 -26.07 -11.32
C GLY A 118 -23.64 -24.96 -12.20
N PHE A 119 -22.72 -24.30 -12.90
CA PHE A 119 -23.00 -23.57 -14.12
C PHE A 119 -23.61 -24.57 -15.12
N GLN A 120 -24.94 -24.67 -15.19
CA GLN A 120 -25.59 -25.36 -16.29
C GLN A 120 -25.88 -24.31 -17.35
N ARG A 121 -25.06 -24.33 -18.40
CA ARG A 121 -25.25 -23.59 -19.65
C ARG A 121 -26.71 -23.71 -20.10
N PHE A 122 -27.35 -22.59 -20.37
CA PHE A 122 -28.18 -22.36 -21.55
C PHE A 122 -28.05 -20.89 -21.95
#